data_AF-A0A4R3JBX5-F1
#
_entry.id   AF-A0A4R3JBX5-F1
#
_cell.length_a   1.000
_cell.length_b   1.000
_cell.length_c   1.000
_cell.angle_alpha   90.00
_cell.angle_beta   90.00
_cell.angle_gamma   90.00
#
_symmetry.space_group_name_H-M   'P 1'
#
loop_
_entity.id
_entity.type
_entity.pdbx_description
1 polymer ?
#
loop_
_entity_poly.entity_id
_entity_poly.type
_entity_poly.pdbx_seq_one_letter_code
_entity_poly.pdbx_strand_id
1 'polypeptide(L)'
;MVTLGVALSISFASPDASPLPLVLVGVLIILFLMLEARRYRYFNVWRARARWMEVHFYAPMLADGDLHLEEDWQKVLANDYLRPRYHVSSMVAVGRRIRRNYLWILLIQAMAYMGKLVVHPTPAQTVEEVIRRADVGPLRGEVVIGIGLLYVLTWAGIAIWSARMDSRRGAIRGTEQSSSMG
;
A
#
# COMPACT_ATOMS: atom_id res chain seq x y z
N MET A 1 -0.26 9.49 -8.37
CA MET A 1 -0.64 10.87 -7.99
C MET A 1 -1.07 11.68 -9.21
N VAL A 2 -0.28 11.74 -10.28
CA VAL A 2 -0.66 12.45 -11.52
C VAL A 2 -1.96 11.89 -12.15
N THR A 3 -2.11 10.56 -12.22
CA THR A 3 -3.30 9.93 -12.81
C THR A 3 -4.62 10.25 -12.09
N LEU A 4 -4.60 10.30 -10.76
CA LEU A 4 -5.78 10.72 -9.97
C LEU A 4 -6.08 12.20 -10.20
N GLY A 5 -5.06 13.07 -10.20
CA GLY A 5 -5.23 14.49 -10.52
C GLY A 5 -5.87 14.71 -11.89
N VAL A 6 -5.37 14.01 -12.91
CA VAL A 6 -5.94 14.07 -14.27
C VAL A 6 -7.38 13.57 -14.30
N ALA A 7 -7.70 12.45 -13.65
CA ALA A 7 -9.07 11.95 -13.62
C ALA A 7 -10.03 12.89 -12.88
N LEU A 8 -9.59 13.51 -11.78
CA LEU A 8 -10.35 14.56 -11.10
C LEU A 8 -10.60 15.73 -12.04
N SER A 9 -9.56 16.24 -12.70
CA SER A 9 -9.70 17.34 -13.66
C SER A 9 -10.68 17.01 -14.77
N ILE A 10 -10.60 15.83 -15.38
CA ILE A 10 -11.50 15.43 -16.47
C ILE A 10 -12.94 15.24 -15.97
N SER A 11 -13.14 14.55 -14.84
CA SER A 11 -14.48 14.27 -14.31
C SER A 11 -15.18 15.51 -13.75
N PHE A 12 -14.43 16.52 -13.31
CA PHE A 12 -14.98 17.80 -12.83
C PHE A 12 -14.87 18.94 -13.86
N ALA A 13 -14.33 18.70 -15.06
CA ALA A 13 -14.21 19.73 -16.10
C ALA A 13 -15.56 20.24 -16.59
N SER A 14 -16.60 19.40 -16.59
CA SER A 14 -17.96 19.80 -16.91
C SER A 14 -18.98 19.06 -16.04
N PRO A 15 -20.18 19.62 -15.82
CA PRO A 15 -21.26 18.94 -15.11
C PRO A 15 -21.61 17.59 -15.74
N ASP A 16 -21.67 17.53 -17.06
CA ASP A 16 -22.05 16.34 -17.83
C ASP A 16 -20.90 15.33 -18.04
N ALA A 17 -19.69 15.64 -17.57
CA ALA A 17 -18.57 14.72 -17.67
C ALA A 17 -18.84 13.41 -16.90
N SER A 18 -18.51 12.29 -17.54
CA SER A 18 -18.70 10.97 -16.94
C SER A 18 -17.85 10.77 -15.68
N PRO A 19 -18.38 10.11 -14.64
CA PRO A 19 -17.61 9.73 -13.45
C PRO A 19 -16.72 8.49 -13.68
N LEU A 20 -16.81 7.84 -14.85
CA LEU A 20 -16.05 6.64 -15.22
C LEU A 20 -14.52 6.75 -15.03
N PRO A 21 -13.84 7.86 -15.37
CA PRO A 21 -12.40 7.98 -15.14
C PRO A 21 -12.00 7.78 -13.67
N LEU A 22 -12.83 8.21 -12.72
CA LEU A 22 -12.57 8.02 -11.30
C LEU A 22 -12.62 6.54 -10.91
N VAL A 23 -13.51 5.74 -11.51
CA VAL A 23 -13.58 4.29 -11.28
C VAL A 23 -12.34 3.58 -11.82
N LEU A 24 -11.92 3.93 -13.04
CA LEU A 24 -10.71 3.39 -13.67
C LEU A 24 -9.45 3.68 -12.86
N VAL A 25 -9.35 4.88 -12.29
CA VAL A 25 -8.23 5.22 -11.38
C VAL A 25 -8.19 4.32 -10.15
N GLY A 26 -9.33 3.85 -9.65
CA GLY A 26 -9.38 2.86 -8.57
C GLY A 26 -8.65 1.57 -8.90
N VAL A 27 -8.88 1.04 -10.10
CA VAL A 27 -8.18 -0.16 -10.58
C VAL A 27 -6.68 0.09 -10.68
N LEU A 28 -6.28 1.25 -11.22
CA LEU A 28 -4.87 1.63 -11.30
C LEU A 28 -4.22 1.75 -9.93
N ILE A 29 -4.94 2.29 -8.94
CA ILE A 29 -4.45 2.39 -7.57
C ILE A 29 -4.11 1.01 -6.99
N ILE A 30 -4.96 0.00 -7.22
CA ILE A 30 -4.67 -1.39 -6.80
C ILE A 30 -3.41 -1.91 -7.50
N LEU A 31 -3.31 -1.70 -8.81
CA LEU A 31 -2.14 -2.13 -9.58
C LEU A 31 -0.86 -1.49 -9.05
N PHE A 32 -0.85 -0.17 -8.82
CA PHE A 32 0.29 0.54 -8.26
C PHE A 32 0.65 0.06 -6.86
N LEU A 33 -0.36 -0.19 -6.01
CA LEU A 33 -0.16 -0.77 -4.68
C LEU A 33 0.55 -2.12 -4.76
N MET A 34 0.14 -3.00 -5.67
CA MET A 34 0.75 -4.32 -5.85
C MET A 34 2.18 -4.24 -6.38
N LEU A 35 2.43 -3.36 -7.35
CA LEU A 35 3.78 -3.10 -7.87
C LEU A 35 4.70 -2.54 -6.77
N GLU A 36 4.21 -1.57 -6.00
CA GLU A 36 4.98 -0.95 -4.92
C GLU A 36 5.24 -1.92 -3.76
N ALA A 37 4.27 -2.78 -3.42
CA ALA A 37 4.45 -3.83 -2.43
C ALA A 37 5.51 -4.85 -2.86
N ARG A 38 5.53 -5.23 -4.15
CA ARG A 38 6.59 -6.09 -4.73
C ARG A 38 7.96 -5.42 -4.64
N ARG A 39 8.05 -4.16 -5.09
CA ARG A 39 9.29 -3.37 -5.03
C ARG A 39 9.80 -3.21 -3.59
N TYR A 40 8.90 -3.00 -2.63
CA TYR A 40 9.24 -2.91 -1.21
C TYR A 40 9.88 -4.19 -0.67
N ARG A 41 9.36 -5.37 -1.05
CA ARG A 41 9.95 -6.66 -0.64
C ARG A 41 11.35 -6.85 -1.22
N TYR A 42 11.54 -6.52 -2.49
CA TYR A 42 12.84 -6.59 -3.16
C TYR A 42 13.84 -5.65 -2.48
N PHE A 43 13.45 -4.39 -2.26
CA PHE A 43 14.29 -3.41 -1.57
C PHE A 43 14.66 -3.86 -0.14
N ASN A 44 13.74 -4.50 0.58
CA ASN A 44 14.04 -4.96 1.94
C ASN A 44 15.13 -6.05 1.96
N VAL A 45 15.13 -6.96 0.98
CA VAL A 45 16.19 -7.98 0.85
C VAL A 45 17.52 -7.31 0.49
N TRP A 46 17.50 -6.41 -0.49
CA TRP A 46 18.70 -5.65 -0.88
C TRP A 46 19.29 -4.84 0.26
N ARG A 47 18.46 -4.13 1.02
CA ARG A 47 18.88 -3.37 2.20
C ARG A 47 19.50 -4.27 3.27
N ALA A 48 18.94 -5.46 3.50
CA ALA A 48 19.49 -6.42 4.46
C ALA A 48 20.88 -6.90 4.04
N ARG A 49 21.09 -7.21 2.76
CA ARG A 49 22.40 -7.61 2.20
C ARG A 49 23.41 -6.48 2.27
N ALA A 50 23.01 -5.28 1.86
CA ALA A 50 23.87 -4.09 1.97
C ALA A 50 24.29 -3.85 3.41
N ARG A 51 23.35 -3.91 4.37
CA ARG A 51 23.66 -3.77 5.79
C ARG A 51 24.58 -4.88 6.29
N TRP A 52 24.41 -6.11 5.81
CA TRP A 52 25.29 -7.22 6.17
C TRP A 52 26.73 -6.98 5.71
N MET A 53 26.92 -6.48 4.47
CA MET A 53 28.24 -6.09 3.96
C MET A 53 28.81 -4.87 4.69
N GLU A 54 28.00 -3.86 5.01
CA GLU A 54 28.44 -2.69 5.80
C GLU A 54 29.03 -3.10 7.14
N VAL A 55 28.37 -4.02 7.84
CA VAL A 55 28.76 -4.42 9.20
C VAL A 55 29.99 -5.33 9.22
N HIS A 56 30.11 -6.27 8.28
CA HIS A 56 31.15 -7.30 8.35
C HIS A 56 32.33 -7.08 7.38
N PHE A 57 32.13 -6.26 6.33
CA PHE A 57 33.19 -5.96 5.36
C PHE A 57 33.70 -4.54 5.53
N TYR A 58 32.82 -3.55 5.35
CA TYR A 58 33.26 -2.15 5.33
C TYR A 58 33.71 -1.65 6.70
N ALA A 59 32.96 -1.92 7.77
CA ALA A 59 33.30 -1.43 9.10
C ALA A 59 34.62 -2.01 9.63
N PRO A 60 34.87 -3.34 9.62
CA PRO A 60 36.13 -3.91 10.11
C PRO A 60 37.34 -3.51 9.26
N MET A 61 37.19 -3.47 7.93
CA MET A 61 38.25 -3.02 7.02
C MET A 61 38.70 -1.58 7.32
N LEU A 62 37.76 -0.70 7.67
CA LEU A 62 38.06 0.71 7.95
C LEU A 62 38.53 0.96 9.38
N ALA A 63 38.05 0.18 10.35
CA ALA A 63 38.36 0.35 11.77
C ALA A 63 39.68 -0.32 12.15
N ASP A 64 39.83 -1.60 11.78
CA ASP A 64 40.85 -2.49 12.34
C ASP A 64 41.82 -2.98 11.26
N GLY A 65 41.45 -2.84 9.98
CA GLY A 65 42.23 -3.32 8.83
C GLY A 65 42.18 -4.83 8.63
N ASP A 66 41.48 -5.54 9.50
CA ASP A 66 41.24 -6.99 9.43
C ASP A 66 39.76 -7.27 9.12
N LEU A 67 39.54 -8.25 8.27
CA LEU A 67 38.23 -8.76 7.95
C LEU A 67 38.08 -10.01 8.81
N HIS A 68 37.25 -9.95 9.86
CA HIS A 68 36.95 -11.07 10.77
C HIS A 68 36.30 -12.27 10.05
N LEU A 69 37.06 -12.96 9.18
CA LEU A 69 36.60 -14.01 8.27
C LEU A 69 36.31 -15.32 9.01
N GLU A 70 36.88 -15.49 10.21
CA GLU A 70 36.64 -16.59 11.14
C GLU A 70 35.18 -16.72 11.59
N GLU A 71 34.41 -15.62 11.52
CA GLU A 71 32.97 -15.61 11.83
C GLU A 71 32.10 -16.18 10.70
N ASP A 72 32.69 -16.56 9.56
CA ASP A 72 32.00 -17.19 8.44
C ASP A 72 30.82 -16.39 7.84
N TRP A 73 30.79 -15.08 8.08
CA TRP A 73 29.71 -14.19 7.62
C TRP A 73 29.58 -14.18 6.09
N GLN A 74 30.68 -14.40 5.36
CA GLN A 74 30.68 -14.55 3.89
C GLN A 74 29.83 -15.73 3.43
N LYS A 75 29.83 -16.85 4.16
CA LYS A 75 29.04 -18.04 3.81
C LYS A 75 27.55 -17.77 4.00
N VAL A 76 27.18 -17.01 5.03
CA VAL A 76 25.78 -16.59 5.26
C VAL A 76 25.31 -15.72 4.11
N LEU A 77 26.10 -14.71 3.73
CA LEU A 77 25.76 -13.80 2.63
C LEU A 77 25.69 -14.55 1.29
N ALA A 78 26.67 -15.40 0.97
CA ALA A 78 26.70 -16.20 -0.24
C ALA A 78 25.48 -17.14 -0.33
N ASN A 79 25.12 -17.80 0.77
CA ASN A 79 23.92 -18.64 0.83
C ASN A 79 22.64 -17.83 0.61
N ASP A 80 22.53 -16.61 1.12
CA ASP A 80 21.36 -15.75 0.86
C ASP A 80 21.28 -15.33 -0.63
N TYR A 81 22.41 -15.11 -1.29
CA TYR A 81 22.44 -14.89 -2.76
C TYR A 81 22.03 -16.13 -3.55
N LEU A 82 22.56 -17.30 -3.19
CA LEU A 82 22.25 -18.56 -3.86
C LEU A 82 20.81 -19.02 -3.62
N ARG A 83 20.26 -18.73 -2.43
CA ARG A 83 18.91 -19.14 -2.01
C ARG A 83 18.12 -17.96 -1.46
N PRO A 84 17.62 -17.04 -2.33
CA PRO A 84 16.92 -15.85 -1.89
C PRO A 84 15.66 -16.20 -1.09
N ARG A 85 15.58 -15.76 0.17
CA ARG A 85 14.37 -15.92 0.99
C ARG A 85 13.69 -14.58 1.22
N TYR A 86 12.42 -14.49 0.86
CA TYR A 86 11.61 -13.33 1.20
C TYR A 86 11.12 -13.42 2.65
N HIS A 87 11.78 -12.70 3.54
CA HIS A 87 11.45 -12.65 4.97
C HIS A 87 10.13 -11.90 5.26
N VAL A 88 9.67 -11.08 4.29
CA VAL A 88 8.41 -10.34 4.38
C VAL A 88 7.40 -10.94 3.42
N SER A 89 6.23 -11.35 3.94
CA SER A 89 5.14 -11.87 3.11
C SER A 89 4.51 -10.76 2.25
N SER A 90 3.94 -11.15 1.11
CA SER A 90 3.24 -10.22 0.20
C SER A 90 2.15 -9.43 0.93
N MET A 91 1.37 -10.10 1.77
CA MET A 91 0.27 -9.49 2.51
C MET A 91 0.75 -8.45 3.54
N VAL A 92 1.89 -8.69 4.21
CA VAL A 92 2.49 -7.71 5.14
C VAL A 92 2.97 -6.47 4.38
N ALA A 93 3.59 -6.66 3.21
CA ALA A 93 4.04 -5.53 2.38
C ALA A 93 2.87 -4.67 1.89
N VAL A 94 1.81 -5.30 1.38
CA VAL A 94 0.57 -4.63 0.96
C VAL A 94 -0.06 -3.89 2.14
N GLY A 95 -0.22 -4.58 3.28
CA GLY A 95 -0.79 -4.02 4.50
C GLY A 95 -0.03 -2.80 5.05
N ARG A 96 1.29 -2.73 4.87
CA ARG A 96 2.09 -1.56 5.28
C ARG A 96 1.91 -0.38 4.34
N ARG A 97 1.84 -0.66 3.03
CA ARG A 97 1.68 0.38 1.98
C ARG A 97 0.27 0.96 1.97
N ILE A 98 -0.76 0.12 2.13
CA ILE A 98 -2.15 0.57 2.22
C ILE A 98 -2.31 1.58 3.36
N ARG A 99 -1.83 1.25 4.57
CA ARG A 99 -2.00 2.08 5.76
C ARG A 99 -1.26 3.42 5.68
N ARG A 100 -0.06 3.44 5.10
CA ARG A 100 0.78 4.65 5.08
C ARG A 100 0.46 5.60 3.93
N ASN A 101 0.12 5.07 2.76
CA ASN A 101 -0.02 5.88 1.55
C ASN A 101 -1.40 5.69 0.90
N TYR A 102 -1.74 4.45 0.53
CA TYR A 102 -2.83 4.24 -0.42
C TYR A 102 -4.22 4.42 0.18
N LEU A 103 -4.44 4.18 1.47
CA LEU A 103 -5.74 4.39 2.12
C LEU A 103 -6.23 5.83 1.95
N TRP A 104 -5.34 6.81 2.08
CA TRP A 104 -5.68 8.22 1.86
C TRP A 104 -6.07 8.50 0.41
N ILE A 105 -5.34 7.94 -0.55
CA ILE A 105 -5.65 8.09 -1.99
C ILE A 105 -7.03 7.50 -2.29
N LEU A 106 -7.32 6.32 -1.74
CA LEU A 106 -8.61 5.64 -1.89
C LEU A 106 -9.76 6.47 -1.31
N LEU A 107 -9.58 7.05 -0.12
CA LEU A 107 -10.59 7.89 0.52
C LEU A 107 -10.83 9.17 -0.27
N ILE A 108 -9.78 9.83 -0.76
CA ILE A 108 -9.91 11.03 -1.61
C ILE A 108 -10.64 10.69 -2.91
N GLN A 109 -10.26 9.59 -3.56
CA GLN A 109 -10.93 9.12 -4.79
C GLN A 109 -12.41 8.81 -4.54
N ALA A 110 -12.74 8.09 -3.46
CA ALA A 110 -14.11 7.74 -3.10
C ALA A 110 -14.93 9.00 -2.78
N MET A 111 -14.35 9.95 -2.03
CA MET A 111 -14.98 11.22 -1.72
C MET A 111 -15.22 12.05 -2.98
N ALA A 112 -14.26 12.08 -3.91
CA ALA A 112 -14.43 12.77 -5.18
C ALA A 112 -15.50 12.12 -6.06
N TYR A 113 -15.57 10.79 -6.10
CA TYR A 113 -16.62 10.08 -6.81
C TYR A 113 -18.00 10.41 -6.23
N MET A 114 -18.16 10.32 -4.90
CA MET A 114 -19.39 10.71 -4.22
C MET A 114 -19.74 12.19 -4.45
N GLY A 115 -18.76 13.09 -4.36
CA GLY A 115 -18.93 14.51 -4.64
C GLY A 115 -19.41 14.76 -6.06
N LYS A 116 -18.88 14.04 -7.06
CA LYS A 116 -19.33 14.14 -8.45
C LYS A 116 -20.81 13.77 -8.58
N LEU A 117 -21.24 12.69 -7.93
CA LEU A 117 -22.64 12.25 -7.97
C LEU A 117 -23.60 13.23 -7.25
N VAL A 118 -23.17 13.80 -6.12
CA VAL A 118 -23.99 14.73 -5.33
C VAL A 118 -24.09 16.10 -6.00
N VAL A 119 -23.00 16.63 -6.56
CA VAL A 119 -22.93 18.02 -7.03
C VAL A 119 -23.36 18.17 -8.49
N HIS A 120 -23.09 17.18 -9.34
CA HIS A 120 -23.28 17.30 -10.79
C HIS A 120 -24.32 16.31 -11.34
N PRO A 121 -25.09 16.70 -12.37
CA PRO A 121 -25.02 17.98 -13.10
C PRO A 121 -25.61 19.17 -12.32
N THR A 122 -26.61 18.93 -11.49
CA THR A 122 -27.16 19.87 -10.49
C THR A 122 -27.04 19.26 -9.10
N PRO A 123 -27.09 20.02 -8.00
CA PRO A 123 -27.09 19.45 -6.66
C PRO A 123 -28.26 18.46 -6.47
N ALA A 124 -27.95 17.22 -6.07
CA ALA A 124 -28.94 16.17 -5.88
C ALA A 124 -29.89 16.53 -4.72
N GLN A 125 -31.19 16.34 -4.91
CA GLN A 125 -32.19 16.62 -3.89
C GLN A 125 -32.59 15.38 -3.07
N THR A 126 -32.32 14.19 -3.59
CA THR A 126 -32.66 12.92 -2.94
C THR A 126 -31.53 11.90 -3.05
N VAL A 127 -31.50 10.93 -2.13
CA VAL A 127 -30.53 9.82 -2.17
C VAL A 127 -30.76 8.94 -3.39
N GLU A 128 -32.01 8.74 -3.79
CA GLU A 128 -32.36 7.97 -5.00
C GLU A 128 -31.78 8.61 -6.26
N GLU A 129 -31.78 9.94 -6.34
CA GLU A 129 -31.15 10.65 -7.44
C GLU A 129 -29.63 10.41 -7.50
N VAL A 130 -28.94 10.41 -6.34
CA VAL A 130 -27.51 10.09 -6.26
C VAL A 130 -27.24 8.67 -6.72
N ILE A 131 -28.07 7.71 -6.31
CA ILE A 131 -27.96 6.30 -6.73
C ILE A 131 -28.13 6.19 -8.24
N ARG A 132 -29.17 6.80 -8.82
CA ARG A 132 -29.42 6.78 -10.27
C ARG A 132 -28.28 7.43 -11.06
N ARG A 133 -27.66 8.49 -10.54
CA ARG A 133 -26.47 9.11 -11.17
C ARG A 133 -25.24 8.20 -11.17
N ALA A 134 -25.21 7.19 -10.31
CA ALA A 134 -24.13 6.20 -10.27
C ALA A 134 -24.28 5.10 -11.34
N ASP A 135 -25.35 5.13 -12.16
CA ASP A 135 -25.53 4.20 -13.26
C ASP A 135 -24.35 4.27 -14.24
N VAL A 136 -23.77 3.12 -14.56
CA VAL A 136 -22.64 3.00 -15.48
C VAL A 136 -23.02 2.01 -16.58
N GLY A 137 -23.50 2.54 -17.70
CA GLY A 137 -23.97 1.73 -18.83
C GLY A 137 -25.05 0.74 -18.38
N PRO A 138 -24.85 -0.59 -18.52
CA PRO A 138 -25.82 -1.60 -18.07
C PRO A 138 -25.81 -1.86 -16.56
N LEU A 139 -24.84 -1.31 -15.82
CA LEU A 139 -24.72 -1.53 -14.38
C LEU A 139 -25.55 -0.51 -13.62
N ARG A 140 -26.50 -1.01 -12.83
CA ARG A 140 -27.32 -0.19 -11.94
C ARG A 140 -26.46 0.47 -10.85
N GLY A 141 -26.80 1.69 -10.49
CA GLY A 141 -26.04 2.52 -9.56
C GLY A 141 -25.95 1.94 -8.16
N GLU A 142 -26.95 1.18 -7.70
CA GLU A 142 -26.86 0.45 -6.42
C GLU A 142 -25.69 -0.53 -6.42
N VAL A 143 -25.48 -1.22 -7.54
CA VAL A 143 -24.38 -2.20 -7.71
C VAL A 143 -23.04 -1.47 -7.74
N VAL A 144 -22.95 -0.35 -8.46
CA VAL A 144 -21.72 0.44 -8.57
C VAL A 144 -21.31 1.00 -7.21
N ILE A 145 -22.26 1.60 -6.47
CA ILE A 145 -22.04 2.10 -5.11
C ILE A 145 -21.69 0.95 -4.17
N GLY A 146 -22.39 -0.19 -4.26
CA GLY A 146 -22.11 -1.37 -3.45
C GLY A 146 -20.69 -1.90 -3.65
N ILE A 147 -20.22 -1.98 -4.90
CA ILE A 147 -18.84 -2.36 -5.23
C ILE A 147 -17.86 -1.32 -4.67
N GLY A 148 -18.14 -0.03 -4.83
CA GLY A 148 -17.31 1.06 -4.29
C GLY A 148 -17.18 1.00 -2.77
N LEU A 149 -18.29 0.73 -2.07
CA LEU A 149 -18.30 0.57 -0.61
C LEU A 149 -17.51 -0.67 -0.18
N LEU A 150 -17.75 -1.82 -0.82
CA LEU A 150 -17.02 -3.05 -0.56
C LEU A 150 -15.51 -2.85 -0.78
N TYR A 151 -15.15 -2.13 -1.84
CA TYR A 151 -13.78 -1.77 -2.16
C TYR A 151 -13.12 -0.97 -1.04
N VAL A 152 -13.74 0.13 -0.59
CA VAL A 152 -13.19 0.96 0.51
C VAL A 152 -13.11 0.18 1.81
N LEU A 153 -14.16 -0.55 2.17
CA LEU A 153 -14.21 -1.34 3.41
C LEU A 153 -13.16 -2.46 3.44
N THR A 154 -12.96 -3.14 2.31
CA THR A 154 -11.95 -4.19 2.19
C THR A 154 -10.56 -3.64 2.45
N TRP A 155 -10.20 -2.53 1.80
CA TRP A 155 -8.89 -1.92 1.97
C TRP A 155 -8.67 -1.28 3.35
N ALA A 156 -9.71 -0.66 3.92
CA ALA A 156 -9.69 -0.17 5.29
C ALA A 156 -9.50 -1.33 6.29
N GLY A 157 -10.22 -2.44 6.09
CA GLY A 157 -10.09 -3.66 6.88
C GLY A 157 -8.67 -4.23 6.83
N ILE A 158 -8.06 -4.32 5.65
CA ILE A 158 -6.65 -4.74 5.48
C ILE A 158 -5.70 -3.77 6.18
N ALA A 159 -5.93 -2.46 6.12
CA ALA A 159 -5.10 -1.46 6.79
C ALA A 159 -5.14 -1.61 8.32
N ILE A 160 -6.34 -1.81 8.88
CA ILE A 160 -6.55 -2.03 10.33
C ILE A 160 -5.95 -3.36 10.76
N TRP A 161 -6.21 -4.44 10.03
CA TRP A 161 -5.63 -5.76 10.30
C TRP A 161 -4.10 -5.71 10.31
N SER A 162 -3.51 -5.05 9.31
CA SER A 162 -2.07 -4.81 9.23
C SER A 162 -1.55 -4.02 10.43
N ALA A 163 -2.29 -3.03 10.92
CA ALA A 163 -1.90 -2.24 12.11
C ALA A 163 -1.84 -3.12 13.35
N ARG A 164 -2.89 -3.90 13.57
CA ARG A 164 -2.97 -4.83 14.69
C ARG A 164 -1.85 -5.88 14.64
N MET A 165 -1.52 -6.40 13.46
CA MET A 165 -0.42 -7.36 13.31
C MET A 165 0.96 -6.76 13.59
N ASP A 166 1.25 -5.56 13.08
CA ASP A 166 2.54 -4.91 13.36
C ASP A 166 2.66 -4.53 14.85
N SER A 167 1.59 -4.04 15.49
CA SER A 167 1.58 -3.73 16.93
C SER A 167 1.80 -4.96 17.80
N ARG A 168 1.15 -6.09 17.48
CA ARG A 168 1.36 -7.37 18.20
C ARG A 168 2.81 -7.84 18.12
N ARG A 169 3.43 -7.74 16.93
CA ARG A 169 4.86 -8.08 16.74
C ARG A 169 5.79 -7.13 17.50
N GLY A 170 5.44 -5.85 17.57
CA GLY A 170 6.18 -4.87 18.38
C GLY A 170 6.14 -5.20 19.87
N ALA A 171 4.97 -5.55 20.40
CA ALA A 171 4.80 -5.91 21.81
C ALA A 171 5.64 -7.14 22.19
N ILE A 172 5.63 -8.20 21.35
CA ILE A 172 6.42 -9.43 21.60
C ILE A 172 7.93 -9.14 21.64
N ARG A 173 8.43 -8.30 20.73
CA ARG A 173 9.86 -7.92 20.73
C ARG A 173 10.25 -7.10 21.95
N GLY A 174 9.36 -6.20 22.40
CA GLY A 174 9.58 -5.42 23.61
C GLY A 174 9.69 -6.30 24.86
N THR A 175 8.88 -7.37 24.94
CA THR A 175 8.91 -8.32 26.06
C THR A 175 10.16 -9.21 26.06
N GLU A 176 10.63 -9.69 24.89
CA GLU A 176 11.88 -10.47 24.80
C GLU A 176 13.10 -9.64 25.23
N GLN A 177 13.18 -8.38 24.78
CA GLN A 177 14.28 -7.49 25.10
C GLN A 177 14.34 -7.12 26.60
N SER A 178 13.17 -7.01 27.27
CA SER A 178 13.12 -6.82 28.73
C SER A 178 13.52 -8.07 29.52
N SER A 179 13.28 -9.27 28.99
CA SER A 179 13.63 -10.53 29.67
C SER A 179 15.11 -10.90 29.56
N SER A 180 15.83 -10.40 28.54
CA SER A 180 17.28 -10.62 28.38
C SER A 180 18.17 -9.63 29.14
N MET A 181 17.57 -8.64 29.81
CA MET A 181 18.28 -7.65 30.63
C MET A 181 18.14 -7.89 32.15
N GLY A 182 17.49 -9.00 32.53
CA GLY A 182 17.31 -9.44 33.92
C GLY A 182 18.18 -10.63 34.27
#